data_AF-A0AAN0JKY7-F1
#
_entry.id   AF-A0AAN0JKY7-F1
#
_cell.length_a   1.000
_cell.length_b   1.000
_cell.length_c   1.000
_cell.angle_alpha   90.00
_cell.angle_beta   90.00
_cell.angle_gamma   90.00
#
_symmetry.space_group_name_H-M   'P 1'
#
loop_
_entity.id
_entity.type
_entity.pdbx_description
1 polymer ?
#
loop_
_entity_poly.entity_id
_entity_poly.type
_entity_poly.pdbx_seq_one_letter_code
_entity_poly.pdbx_strand_id
1 'polypeptide(L)'
;MADSSMVYTLTPELSFSPSTARAKTTYKIGSKLVNTETRHTEYKVGNFALNNLEQHIRKYGSTFLNSGGGTLTIGIADDGTVVGVNVSSQARIKKVICDEFKAFKPSVGSSYYEVDFVPTDERDKFIIEIHVRAGEDDEIYADGEDKMYIRRDGSVQGPLWPRNIKEIVLEKFTKVLNSSTPSASNKQSLVELSAATPVLEHKE
;
A
#
# COMPACT_ATOMS: atom_id res chain seq x y z
N MET A 1 -30.65 14.81 -35.80
CA MET A 1 -30.73 15.22 -34.38
C MET A 1 -29.88 14.23 -33.61
N ALA A 2 -28.92 14.74 -32.84
CA ALA A 2 -27.67 14.06 -32.52
C ALA A 2 -27.79 12.98 -31.42
N ASP A 3 -27.09 11.88 -31.71
CA ASP A 3 -26.62 10.82 -30.83
C ASP A 3 -25.85 11.40 -29.62
N SER A 4 -26.10 10.85 -28.42
CA SER A 4 -25.32 11.13 -27.21
C SER A 4 -24.93 9.82 -26.54
N SER A 5 -24.08 9.07 -27.24
CA SER A 5 -23.20 8.07 -26.66
C SER A 5 -22.21 8.78 -25.71
N MET A 6 -22.52 8.78 -24.41
CA MET A 6 -21.58 9.24 -23.38
C MET A 6 -20.43 8.23 -23.31
N VAL A 7 -19.31 8.57 -23.95
CA VAL A 7 -18.04 7.87 -23.81
C VAL A 7 -17.56 8.08 -22.38
N TYR A 8 -17.63 7.02 -21.56
CA TYR A 8 -17.00 7.00 -20.25
C TYR A 8 -15.48 6.96 -20.46
N THR A 9 -14.81 8.07 -20.22
CA THR A 9 -13.36 8.08 -20.05
C THR A 9 -13.07 7.53 -18.67
N LEU A 10 -12.59 6.29 -18.59
CA LEU A 10 -11.97 5.75 -17.38
C LEU A 10 -10.90 6.75 -16.95
N THR A 11 -11.01 7.31 -15.74
CA THR A 11 -9.92 8.07 -15.13
C THR A 11 -8.70 7.16 -15.18
N PRO A 12 -7.59 7.58 -15.82
CA PRO A 12 -6.41 6.72 -15.90
C PRO A 12 -5.98 6.37 -14.49
N GLU A 13 -5.50 5.14 -14.30
CA GLU A 13 -4.80 4.77 -13.07
C GLU A 13 -3.68 5.79 -12.88
N LEU A 14 -3.86 6.68 -11.90
CA LEU A 14 -2.89 7.69 -11.58
C LEU A 14 -1.67 6.95 -11.04
N SER A 15 -0.70 6.71 -11.93
CA SER A 15 0.68 6.45 -11.54
C SER A 15 1.07 7.59 -10.61
N PHE A 16 1.35 7.25 -9.36
CA PHE A 16 1.80 8.15 -8.31
C PHE A 16 2.81 9.17 -8.86
N SER A 17 2.45 10.46 -8.84
CA SER A 17 3.31 11.59 -9.16
C SER A 17 3.30 12.56 -7.96
N PRO A 18 4.44 12.82 -7.30
CA PRO A 18 4.47 13.59 -6.05
C PRO A 18 4.26 15.11 -6.24
N SER A 19 4.04 15.60 -7.45
CA SER A 19 4.19 17.04 -7.73
C SER A 19 3.29 17.59 -8.83
N THR A 20 2.02 17.20 -8.86
CA THR A 20 1.04 17.87 -9.74
C THR A 20 -0.16 18.36 -8.94
N ALA A 21 -0.05 19.62 -8.50
CA ALA A 21 -1.13 20.53 -8.10
C ALA A 21 -2.38 19.87 -7.50
N ARG A 22 -2.30 19.46 -6.22
CA ARG A 22 -3.51 19.21 -5.42
C ARG A 22 -4.30 20.52 -5.33
N ALA A 23 -5.38 20.63 -6.10
CA ALA A 23 -6.38 21.67 -5.91
C ALA A 23 -6.74 21.73 -4.41
N LYS A 24 -6.88 22.94 -3.87
CA LYS A 24 -7.11 23.20 -2.44
C LYS A 24 -8.42 22.52 -2.00
N THR A 25 -8.32 21.25 -1.63
CA THR A 25 -9.45 20.37 -1.33
C THR A 25 -9.71 20.52 0.16
N THR A 26 -10.56 21.47 0.54
CA THR A 26 -11.03 21.56 1.93
C THR A 26 -12.20 20.59 2.10
N TYR A 27 -12.15 19.74 3.13
CA TYR A 27 -13.26 18.85 3.46
C TYR A 27 -14.34 19.60 4.25
N LYS A 28 -15.61 19.31 3.99
CA LYS A 28 -16.74 19.90 4.70
C LYS A 28 -17.25 18.95 5.78
N ILE A 29 -17.22 19.35 7.06
CA ILE A 29 -17.73 18.52 8.16
C ILE A 29 -19.22 18.17 7.94
N GLY A 30 -19.57 16.93 8.21
CA GLY A 30 -20.92 16.38 8.05
C GLY A 30 -21.32 16.08 6.60
N SER A 31 -20.49 16.45 5.61
CA SER A 31 -20.73 16.05 4.23
C SER A 31 -20.39 14.57 4.02
N LYS A 32 -21.02 13.96 3.02
CA LYS A 32 -20.77 12.58 2.63
C LYS A 32 -19.97 12.55 1.34
N LEU A 33 -18.88 11.79 1.32
CA LEU A 33 -18.15 11.56 0.08
C LEU A 33 -18.99 10.65 -0.83
N VAL A 34 -19.25 11.13 -2.05
CA VAL A 34 -20.15 10.45 -3.01
C VAL A 34 -19.43 9.29 -3.73
N ASN A 35 -18.10 9.32 -3.79
CA ASN A 35 -17.27 8.31 -4.43
C ASN A 35 -16.33 7.67 -3.39
N THR A 36 -16.79 6.65 -2.68
CA THR A 36 -16.02 5.99 -1.61
C THR A 36 -15.31 4.72 -2.05
N GLU A 37 -15.47 4.28 -3.29
CA GLU A 37 -14.96 2.99 -3.75
C GLU A 37 -13.68 3.14 -4.58
N THR A 38 -12.58 3.47 -3.89
CA THR A 38 -11.25 3.20 -4.41
C THR A 38 -10.70 2.02 -3.61
N ARG A 39 -10.37 0.91 -4.31
CA ARG A 39 -9.76 -0.31 -3.74
C ARG A 39 -8.46 -0.06 -2.94
N HIS A 40 -7.95 1.17 -3.00
CA HIS A 40 -6.71 1.65 -2.42
C HIS A 40 -6.91 2.62 -1.26
N THR A 41 -8.15 2.93 -0.84
CA THR A 41 -8.40 3.85 0.28
C THR A 41 -9.02 3.11 1.46
N GLU A 42 -8.57 3.45 2.66
CA GLU A 42 -9.14 2.98 3.92
C GLU A 42 -9.56 4.17 4.78
N TYR A 43 -10.82 4.18 5.22
CA TYR A 43 -11.33 5.20 6.14
C TYR A 43 -11.22 4.77 7.60
N LYS A 44 -10.90 5.72 8.47
CA LYS A 44 -10.96 5.55 9.92
C LYS A 44 -11.57 6.76 10.61
N VAL A 45 -12.48 6.47 11.53
CA VAL A 45 -13.29 7.47 12.21
C VAL A 45 -12.45 8.26 13.22
N GLY A 46 -12.27 9.54 12.93
CA GLY A 46 -12.01 10.60 13.92
C GLY A 46 -10.87 10.34 14.93
N ASN A 47 -11.02 10.94 16.11
CA ASN A 47 -9.99 10.92 17.16
C ASN A 47 -9.76 9.51 17.74
N PHE A 48 -10.73 8.61 17.62
CA PHE A 48 -10.56 7.21 18.05
C PHE A 48 -9.44 6.52 17.27
N ALA A 49 -9.35 6.78 15.96
CA ALA A 49 -8.28 6.28 15.13
C ALA A 49 -6.92 6.88 15.49
N LEU A 50 -6.88 8.16 15.87
CA LEU A 50 -5.65 8.80 16.35
C LEU A 50 -5.12 8.18 17.65
N ASN A 51 -6.01 7.75 18.55
CA ASN A 51 -5.61 7.08 19.78
C ASN A 51 -5.03 5.67 19.56
N ASN A 52 -5.26 5.09 18.38
CA ASN A 52 -4.76 3.76 17.98
C ASN A 52 -3.88 3.86 16.72
N LEU A 53 -3.21 5.02 16.53
CA LEU A 53 -2.49 5.33 15.32
C LEU A 53 -1.41 4.28 15.02
N GLU A 54 -0.64 3.84 16.02
CA GLU A 54 0.41 2.83 15.83
C GLU A 54 -0.17 1.52 15.27
N GLN A 55 -1.31 1.07 15.79
CA GLN A 55 -1.97 -0.16 15.31
C GLN A 55 -2.45 -0.01 13.87
N HIS A 56 -2.97 1.16 13.50
CA HIS A 56 -3.40 1.44 12.13
C HIS A 56 -2.20 1.52 11.17
N ILE A 57 -1.11 2.18 11.53
CA ILE A 57 0.10 2.24 10.69
C ILE A 57 0.66 0.84 10.47
N ARG A 58 0.76 0.01 11.51
CA ARG A 58 1.25 -1.36 11.40
C ARG A 58 0.41 -2.21 10.46
N LYS A 59 -0.91 -2.26 10.70
CA LYS A 59 -1.84 -3.04 9.87
C LYS A 59 -1.89 -2.54 8.42
N TYR A 60 -2.21 -1.27 8.22
CA TYR A 60 -2.45 -0.73 6.88
C TYR A 60 -1.17 -0.42 6.13
N GLY A 61 -0.10 -0.02 6.82
CA GLY A 61 1.23 0.11 6.22
C GLY A 61 1.69 -1.21 5.62
N SER A 62 1.64 -2.32 6.39
CA SER A 62 2.04 -3.64 5.87
C SER A 62 1.12 -4.08 4.72
N THR A 63 -0.19 -3.86 4.87
CA THR A 63 -1.17 -4.13 3.81
C THR A 63 -0.83 -3.41 2.49
N PHE A 64 -0.59 -2.10 2.55
CA PHE A 64 -0.35 -1.27 1.36
C PHE A 64 0.99 -1.58 0.72
N LEU A 65 2.06 -1.76 1.52
CA LEU A 65 3.38 -2.14 1.02
C LEU A 65 3.36 -3.51 0.33
N ASN A 66 2.61 -4.48 0.88
CA ASN A 66 2.51 -5.82 0.29
C ASN A 66 1.49 -5.92 -0.85
N SER A 67 0.84 -4.81 -1.21
CA SER A 67 -0.18 -4.75 -2.25
C SER A 67 0.13 -3.58 -3.21
N GLY A 68 -0.85 -3.09 -3.97
CA GLY A 68 -0.68 -1.96 -4.90
C GLY A 68 -0.53 -0.57 -4.23
N GLY A 69 -0.08 -0.47 -2.98
CA GLY A 69 -0.11 0.77 -2.21
C GLY A 69 -1.51 1.16 -1.74
N GLY A 70 -1.63 2.37 -1.21
CA GLY A 70 -2.92 2.93 -0.80
C GLY A 70 -2.83 4.16 0.08
N THR A 71 -3.99 4.63 0.54
CA THR A 71 -4.14 5.78 1.42
C THR A 71 -4.97 5.39 2.64
N LEU A 72 -4.42 5.60 3.83
CA LEU A 72 -5.19 5.59 5.07
C LEU A 72 -5.67 7.01 5.36
N THR A 73 -6.98 7.21 5.39
CA THR A 73 -7.60 8.51 5.63
C THR A 73 -8.32 8.50 6.97
N ILE A 74 -7.85 9.34 7.89
CA ILE A 74 -8.37 9.48 9.25
C ILE A 74 -9.21 10.75 9.34
N GLY A 75 -10.38 10.65 9.98
CA GLY A 75 -11.35 11.75 10.10
C GLY A 75 -12.56 11.58 9.17
N ILE A 76 -12.70 10.42 8.54
CA ILE A 76 -13.84 10.05 7.70
C ILE A 76 -14.44 8.76 8.27
N ALA A 77 -15.75 8.73 8.43
CA ALA A 77 -16.46 7.55 8.91
C ALA A 77 -16.59 6.49 7.81
N ASP A 78 -16.90 5.25 8.20
CA ASP A 78 -16.98 4.12 7.26
C ASP A 78 -18.09 4.32 6.20
N ASP A 79 -19.11 5.11 6.51
CA ASP A 79 -20.15 5.48 5.55
C ASP A 79 -19.75 6.63 4.62
N GLY A 80 -18.53 7.17 4.75
CA GLY A 80 -18.02 8.30 3.97
C GLY A 80 -18.33 9.67 4.57
N THR A 81 -18.91 9.75 5.77
CA THR A 81 -19.18 11.03 6.44
C THR A 81 -17.89 11.68 6.93
N VAL A 82 -17.66 12.94 6.57
CA VAL A 82 -16.52 13.73 7.05
C VAL A 82 -16.76 14.17 8.49
N VAL A 83 -15.92 13.70 9.42
CA VAL A 83 -16.01 14.00 10.86
C VAL A 83 -14.90 14.93 11.33
N GLY A 84 -13.72 14.84 10.70
CA GLY A 84 -12.52 15.55 11.11
C GLY A 84 -11.85 14.96 12.35
N VAL A 85 -10.63 15.42 12.61
CA VAL A 85 -9.86 15.14 13.82
C VAL A 85 -9.27 16.41 14.41
N ASN A 86 -9.20 16.44 15.74
CA ASN A 86 -8.53 17.51 16.47
C ASN A 86 -7.05 17.17 16.55
N VAL A 87 -6.22 17.95 15.85
CA VAL A 87 -4.78 17.70 15.80
C VAL A 87 -4.07 18.60 16.81
N SER A 88 -3.61 18.02 17.92
CA SER A 88 -2.85 18.75 18.93
C SER A 88 -1.42 19.10 18.49
N SER A 89 -0.79 18.25 17.69
CA SER A 89 0.54 18.48 17.12
C SER A 89 0.76 17.63 15.87
N GLN A 90 0.87 18.27 14.70
CA GLN A 90 1.21 17.59 13.45
C GLN A 90 2.58 16.93 13.52
N ALA A 91 3.56 17.58 14.16
CA ALA A 91 4.92 17.07 14.29
C ALA A 91 4.97 15.78 15.12
N ARG A 92 4.20 15.70 16.22
CA ARG A 92 4.12 14.49 17.04
C ARG A 92 3.51 13.32 16.26
N ILE A 93 2.42 13.57 15.53
CA ILE A 93 1.77 12.55 14.69
C ILE A 93 2.74 12.04 13.61
N LYS A 94 3.39 12.95 12.87
CA LYS A 94 4.41 12.59 11.88
C LYS A 94 5.55 11.77 12.48
N LYS A 95 5.99 12.10 13.70
CA LYS A 95 7.02 11.33 14.41
C LYS A 95 6.56 9.90 14.71
N VAL A 96 5.36 9.70 15.25
CA VAL A 96 4.81 8.36 15.52
C VAL A 96 4.77 7.54 14.24
N ILE A 97 4.24 8.10 13.15
CA ILE A 97 4.17 7.42 11.85
C ILE A 97 5.59 7.03 11.36
N CYS A 98 6.55 7.95 11.50
CA CYS A 98 7.92 7.71 11.12
C CYS A 98 8.59 6.59 11.94
N ASP A 99 8.38 6.59 13.25
CA ASP A 99 8.94 5.58 14.15
C ASP A 99 8.34 4.20 13.84
N GLU A 100 7.03 4.11 13.59
CA GLU A 100 6.37 2.86 13.22
C GLU A 100 6.92 2.31 11.89
N PHE A 101 7.00 3.12 10.83
CA PHE A 101 7.55 2.64 9.54
C PHE A 101 9.03 2.24 9.63
N LYS A 102 9.82 2.88 10.50
CA LYS A 102 11.21 2.46 10.73
C LYS A 102 11.32 1.09 11.40
N ALA A 103 10.32 0.69 12.18
CA ALA A 103 10.30 -0.60 12.86
C ALA A 103 9.94 -1.77 11.92
N PHE A 104 9.45 -1.48 10.71
CA PHE A 104 9.09 -2.52 9.73
C PHE A 104 10.31 -3.31 9.25
N LYS A 105 10.03 -4.50 8.73
CA LYS A 105 11.04 -5.39 8.15
C LYS A 105 10.57 -5.86 6.76
N PRO A 106 11.26 -5.51 5.66
CA PRO A 106 12.40 -4.58 5.59
C PRO A 106 12.06 -3.17 6.10
N SER A 107 13.10 -2.42 6.51
CA SER A 107 12.93 -1.04 7.01
C SER A 107 12.34 -0.13 5.93
N VAL A 108 11.29 0.61 6.28
CA VAL A 108 10.58 1.49 5.34
C VAL A 108 11.09 2.92 5.45
N GLY A 109 11.72 3.40 4.38
CA GLY A 109 12.22 4.78 4.28
C GLY A 109 11.10 5.80 4.06
N SER A 110 11.40 7.09 4.29
CA SER A 110 10.43 8.18 4.09
C SER A 110 9.99 8.39 2.64
N SER A 111 10.65 7.75 1.66
CA SER A 111 10.25 7.77 0.25
C SER A 111 9.03 6.89 -0.06
N TYR A 112 8.61 6.05 0.89
CA TYR A 112 7.48 5.14 0.73
C TYR A 112 6.16 5.71 1.24
N TYR A 113 6.19 6.80 1.99
CA TYR A 113 4.96 7.37 2.54
C TYR A 113 4.98 8.90 2.60
N GLU A 114 3.78 9.48 2.57
CA GLU A 114 3.55 10.91 2.71
C GLU A 114 2.38 11.14 3.68
N VAL A 115 2.46 12.19 4.50
CA VAL A 115 1.44 12.52 5.51
C VAL A 115 0.95 13.94 5.32
N ASP A 116 -0.31 14.05 4.90
CA ASP A 116 -1.00 15.31 4.67
C ASP A 116 -2.01 15.60 5.77
N PHE A 117 -2.07 16.87 6.17
CA PHE A 117 -3.05 17.41 7.09
C PHE A 117 -3.95 18.37 6.31
N VAL A 118 -5.06 17.84 5.80
CA VAL A 118 -5.99 18.58 4.97
C VAL A 118 -6.97 19.34 5.86
N PRO A 119 -7.04 20.69 5.78
CA PRO A 119 -7.94 21.46 6.63
C PRO A 119 -9.41 21.18 6.28
N THR A 120 -10.28 21.30 7.27
CA THR A 120 -11.74 21.29 7.08
C THR A 120 -12.31 22.71 7.10
N ASP A 121 -13.62 22.85 6.86
CA ASP A 121 -14.35 24.11 7.02
C ASP A 121 -14.56 24.52 8.49
N GLU A 122 -14.36 23.60 9.43
CA GLU A 122 -14.26 23.90 10.86
C GLU A 122 -12.82 24.22 11.27
N ARG A 123 -12.65 25.25 12.12
CA ARG A 123 -11.34 25.60 12.68
C ARG A 123 -10.78 24.44 13.50
N ASP A 124 -9.46 24.25 13.41
CA ASP A 124 -8.69 23.26 14.18
C ASP A 124 -9.06 21.79 13.95
N LYS A 125 -9.93 21.50 12.97
CA LYS A 125 -10.23 20.16 12.49
C LYS A 125 -9.57 19.88 11.15
N PHE A 126 -8.98 18.68 11.06
CA PHE A 126 -8.25 18.21 9.89
C PHE A 126 -8.74 16.84 9.44
N ILE A 127 -8.45 16.50 8.19
CA ILE A 127 -8.40 15.13 7.70
C ILE A 127 -6.92 14.77 7.56
N ILE A 128 -6.53 13.60 8.06
CA ILE A 128 -5.16 13.13 7.93
C ILE A 128 -5.14 12.07 6.84
N GLU A 129 -4.37 12.31 5.79
CA GLU A 129 -4.17 11.35 4.72
C GLU A 129 -2.74 10.82 4.78
N ILE A 130 -2.59 9.51 4.90
CA ILE A 130 -1.31 8.82 4.92
C ILE A 130 -1.24 8.00 3.65
N HIS A 131 -0.50 8.50 2.67
CA HIS A 131 -0.27 7.82 1.41
C HIS A 131 0.90 6.88 1.58
N VAL A 132 0.75 5.63 1.15
CA VAL A 132 1.77 4.59 1.23
C VAL A 132 1.92 3.96 -0.14
N ARG A 133 3.14 3.93 -0.65
CA ARG A 133 3.46 3.32 -1.93
C ARG A 133 3.43 1.79 -1.82
N ALA A 134 3.26 1.11 -2.94
CA ALA A 134 3.58 -0.30 -3.04
C ALA A 134 5.06 -0.50 -2.67
N GLY A 135 5.33 -1.58 -1.95
CA GLY A 135 6.68 -2.06 -1.66
C GLY A 135 7.31 -2.69 -2.90
N GLU A 136 8.56 -3.12 -2.77
CA GLU A 136 9.24 -3.82 -3.85
C GLU A 136 8.58 -5.18 -4.14
N ASP A 137 8.58 -5.57 -5.41
CA ASP A 137 7.89 -6.78 -5.87
C ASP A 137 8.52 -8.06 -5.32
N ASP A 138 9.83 -8.06 -5.04
CA ASP A 138 10.61 -9.16 -4.48
C ASP A 138 10.62 -9.22 -2.94
N GLU A 139 10.05 -8.22 -2.27
CA GLU A 139 10.04 -8.12 -0.80
C GLU A 139 8.65 -8.37 -0.20
N ILE A 140 8.63 -8.79 1.07
CA ILE A 140 7.42 -8.82 1.90
C ILE A 140 7.67 -8.09 3.21
N TYR A 141 6.79 -7.14 3.53
CA TYR A 141 6.94 -6.20 4.63
C TYR A 141 6.12 -6.65 5.83
N ALA A 142 6.81 -6.98 6.92
CA ALA A 142 6.25 -7.14 8.25
C ALA A 142 6.27 -5.83 9.03
N ASP A 143 5.30 -5.65 9.92
CA ASP A 143 5.29 -4.56 10.88
C ASP A 143 6.34 -4.74 11.99
N GLY A 144 6.43 -3.78 12.91
CA GLY A 144 7.36 -3.83 14.04
C GLY A 144 7.11 -4.97 15.04
N GLU A 145 6.02 -5.73 14.90
CA GLU A 145 5.69 -6.93 15.68
C GLU A 145 5.81 -8.23 14.86
N ASP A 146 6.49 -8.19 13.71
CA ASP A 146 6.67 -9.33 12.80
C ASP A 146 5.34 -9.87 12.23
N LYS A 147 4.29 -9.03 12.19
CA LYS A 147 3.00 -9.38 11.57
C LYS A 147 2.94 -8.84 10.15
N MET A 148 2.44 -9.66 9.25
CA MET A 148 2.25 -9.31 7.83
C MET A 148 0.76 -9.26 7.50
N TYR A 149 0.40 -8.29 6.66
CA TYR A 149 -0.95 -8.12 6.15
C TYR A 149 -0.91 -7.88 4.64
N ILE A 150 -1.97 -8.26 3.94
CA ILE A 150 -2.15 -8.03 2.50
C ILE A 150 -3.58 -7.63 2.20
N ARG A 151 -3.81 -7.07 1.01
CA ARG A 151 -5.16 -6.88 0.49
C ARG A 151 -5.48 -7.93 -0.57
N ARG A 152 -6.56 -8.70 -0.36
CA ARG A 152 -7.13 -9.65 -1.35
C ARG A 152 -8.64 -9.43 -1.45
N ASP A 153 -9.14 -9.38 -2.67
CA ASP A 153 -10.57 -9.23 -2.99
C ASP A 153 -11.24 -8.04 -2.28
N GLY A 154 -10.53 -6.91 -2.19
CA GLY A 154 -11.02 -5.69 -1.54
C GLY A 154 -10.92 -5.68 -0.01
N SER A 155 -10.52 -6.79 0.63
CA SER A 155 -10.42 -6.93 2.09
C SER A 155 -8.98 -7.02 2.57
N VAL A 156 -8.71 -6.51 3.78
CA VAL A 156 -7.41 -6.70 4.45
C VAL A 156 -7.38 -8.07 5.12
N GLN A 157 -6.38 -8.88 4.78
CA GLN A 157 -6.11 -10.18 5.40
C GLN A 157 -4.87 -10.10 6.28
N GLY A 158 -4.98 -10.63 7.50
CA GLY A 158 -3.86 -10.82 8.40
C GLY A 158 -4.23 -10.60 9.88
N PRO A 159 -3.30 -10.86 10.82
CA PRO A 159 -1.92 -11.29 10.58
C PRO A 159 -1.84 -12.62 9.81
N LEU A 160 -0.96 -12.70 8.82
CA LEU A 160 -0.84 -13.88 7.98
C LEU A 160 -0.18 -15.04 8.71
N TRP A 161 -0.68 -16.26 8.47
CA TRP A 161 -0.10 -17.48 8.98
C TRP A 161 1.08 -17.93 8.09
N PRO A 162 2.05 -18.71 8.62
CA PRO A 162 3.22 -19.16 7.85
C PRO A 162 2.89 -19.80 6.50
N ARG A 163 1.78 -20.53 6.42
CA ARG A 163 1.30 -21.12 5.17
C ARG A 163 0.97 -20.06 4.11
N ASN A 164 0.22 -19.02 4.50
CA ASN A 164 -0.17 -17.95 3.57
C ASN A 164 1.03 -17.09 3.17
N ILE A 165 1.97 -16.85 4.10
CA ILE A 165 3.23 -16.17 3.81
C ILE A 165 3.99 -16.93 2.71
N LYS A 166 4.10 -18.26 2.83
CA LYS A 166 4.76 -19.08 1.80
C LYS A 166 4.10 -18.93 0.43
N GLU A 167 2.77 -18.93 0.36
CA GLU A 167 2.03 -18.75 -0.89
C GLU A 167 2.37 -17.40 -1.55
N ILE A 168 2.39 -16.32 -0.76
CA ILE A 168 2.70 -14.96 -1.24
C ILE A 168 4.15 -14.84 -1.71
N VAL A 169 5.10 -15.40 -0.96
CA VAL A 169 6.52 -15.41 -1.35
C VAL A 169 6.71 -16.11 -2.70
N LEU A 170 6.01 -17.22 -2.93
CA LEU A 170 6.06 -17.93 -4.21
C LEU A 170 5.43 -17.11 -5.35
N GLU A 171 4.31 -16.43 -5.10
CA GLU A 171 3.66 -15.52 -6.06
C GLU A 171 4.62 -14.38 -6.47
N LYS A 172 5.23 -13.71 -5.50
CA LYS A 172 6.19 -12.62 -5.71
C LYS A 172 7.43 -13.08 -6.47
N PHE A 173 8.03 -14.19 -6.06
CA PHE A 173 9.20 -14.75 -6.75
C PHE A 173 8.89 -15.13 -8.20
N THR A 174 7.72 -15.73 -8.45
CA THR A 174 7.28 -16.05 -9.82
C THR A 174 7.11 -14.80 -10.67
N LYS A 175 6.56 -13.72 -10.10
CA LYS A 175 6.42 -12.42 -10.79
C LYS A 175 7.78 -11.87 -11.21
N VAL A 176 8.76 -11.87 -10.29
CA VAL A 176 10.12 -11.40 -10.55
C VAL A 176 10.81 -12.22 -11.65
N LEU A 177 10.67 -13.55 -11.63
CA LEU A 177 11.22 -14.42 -12.69
C LEU A 177 10.63 -14.11 -14.07
N ASN A 178 9.32 -13.86 -14.13
CA ASN A 178 8.62 -13.55 -15.38
C ASN A 178 8.92 -12.13 -15.89
N SER A 179 9.21 -11.16 -15.01
CA SER A 179 9.59 -9.80 -15.41
C SER A 179 11.05 -9.67 -15.83
N SER A 180 11.90 -10.63 -15.44
CA SER A 180 13.34 -10.63 -15.75
C SER A 180 13.72 -11.51 -16.95
N THR A 181 12.75 -12.12 -17.64
CA THR A 181 13.00 -12.81 -18.91
C THR A 181 12.97 -11.82 -20.07
N PRO A 182 14.09 -11.55 -20.79
CA PRO A 182 14.06 -10.80 -22.03
C PRO A 182 13.29 -11.63 -23.09
N SER A 183 12.65 -10.93 -24.02
CA SER A 183 11.98 -11.47 -25.20
C SER A 183 12.69 -12.72 -25.76
N ALA A 184 11.89 -13.72 -26.13
CA ALA A 184 12.31 -15.00 -26.65
C ALA A 184 13.17 -14.86 -27.94
N SER A 185 14.48 -14.71 -27.77
CA SER A 185 15.46 -14.87 -28.84
C SER A 185 16.72 -15.66 -28.46
N ASN A 186 16.83 -16.17 -27.22
CA ASN A 186 17.95 -17.04 -26.82
C ASN A 186 17.47 -18.27 -26.04
N LYS A 187 16.84 -19.23 -26.74
CA LYS A 187 16.53 -20.58 -26.23
C LYS A 187 17.51 -21.65 -26.75
N GLN A 188 18.81 -21.35 -26.85
CA GLN A 188 19.80 -22.35 -27.31
C GLN A 188 20.94 -22.66 -26.34
N SER A 189 21.06 -22.03 -25.17
CA SER A 189 22.19 -22.31 -24.25
C SER A 189 21.84 -23.03 -22.95
N LEU A 190 20.56 -23.30 -22.65
CA LEU A 190 20.15 -23.91 -21.38
C LEU A 190 19.76 -25.41 -21.48
N VAL A 191 20.32 -26.13 -22.45
CA VAL A 191 20.14 -27.61 -22.56
C VAL A 191 21.45 -28.37 -22.32
N GLU A 192 22.63 -27.73 -22.33
CA GLU A 192 23.91 -28.46 -22.23
C GLU A 192 24.47 -28.65 -20.80
N LEU A 193 23.87 -28.07 -19.76
CA LEU A 193 24.35 -28.24 -18.37
C LEU A 193 23.71 -29.44 -17.63
N SER A 194 22.86 -30.22 -18.29
CA SER A 194 22.16 -31.38 -17.70
C SER A 194 22.85 -32.74 -17.94
N ALA A 195 23.99 -32.79 -18.65
CA ALA A 195 24.57 -34.05 -19.14
C ALA A 195 25.94 -34.43 -18.54
N ALA A 196 26.35 -33.85 -17.42
CA ALA A 196 27.59 -34.23 -16.75
C ALA A 196 27.32 -35.13 -15.53
N THR A 197 27.13 -36.43 -15.78
CA THR A 197 27.20 -37.48 -14.75
C THR A 197 28.68 -37.78 -14.47
N PRO A 198 29.19 -37.69 -13.23
CA PRO A 198 30.56 -38.10 -12.94
C PRO A 198 30.63 -39.63 -12.83
N VAL A 199 31.50 -40.25 -13.64
CA VAL A 199 31.90 -41.65 -13.51
C VAL A 199 32.90 -41.76 -12.35
N LEU A 200 32.55 -42.54 -11.33
CA LEU A 200 33.44 -42.94 -10.24
C LEU A 200 34.46 -43.97 -10.75
N GLU A 201 35.72 -43.58 -10.86
CA GLU A 201 36.83 -44.51 -11.05
C GLU A 201 37.43 -44.88 -9.68
N HIS A 202 37.17 -46.09 -9.22
CA HIS A 202 37.95 -46.73 -8.16
C HIS A 202 39.23 -47.30 -8.78
N LYS A 203 40.39 -46.91 -8.25
CA LYS A 203 41.66 -47.60 -8.50
C LYS A 203 42.11 -48.27 -7.20
N GLU A 204 42.20 -49.60 -7.24
CA GLU A 204 43.12 -50.40 -6.42
C GLU A 204 44.55 -50.29 -6.97
#